data_AF-A0A8T4THY0-F1
#
_entry.id   AF-A0A8T4THY0-F1
#
_cell.length_a   1.000
_cell.length_b   1.000
_cell.length_c   1.000
_cell.angle_alpha   90.00
_cell.angle_beta   90.00
_cell.angle_gamma   90.00
#
_symmetry.space_group_name_H-M   'P 1'
#
loop_
_entity.id
_entity.type
_entity.pdbx_description
1 polymer ?
#
loop_
_entity_poly.entity_id
_entity_poly.type
_entity_poly.pdbx_seq_one_letter_code
_entity_poly.pdbx_strand_id
1 'polypeptide(L)'
;MINLEVELNEGFRRIKDRGWLHNSSTSHIHTNDINLGSAIETARYRINLIDGLLIKPTVGIIVGTGGLLSICPELPVDIWLVCDNNKFVLDWVDQAKYATRIATRLDDYLRIVYVENLQATQGYAESGLRNEKISLGKYHLTKDEDRFQLVKQSARHISIVRCEGDLRDKKFSREFGEILKKQRLSISFANLTNVYEHAPGIYESLPNLPFRDCAVFIWSNRTFGKFLESEVIYGLDNYLMHAGAAYAQFINGFKNPPALKKFLQTHIYK
;
A
#
# COMPACT_ATOMS: atom_id res chain seq x y z
N MET A 1 8.88 6.96 19.46
CA MET A 1 8.00 6.96 18.26
C MET A 1 7.55 8.37 17.86
N ILE A 2 7.05 9.22 18.77
CA ILE A 2 6.52 10.57 18.43
C ILE A 2 7.50 11.42 17.59
N ASN A 3 8.80 11.45 17.93
CA ASN A 3 9.79 12.23 17.16
C ASN A 3 9.97 11.71 15.71
N LEU A 4 9.89 10.39 15.51
CA LEU A 4 10.12 9.78 14.20
C LEU A 4 8.98 10.09 13.22
N GLU A 5 7.73 10.07 13.69
CA GLU A 5 6.57 10.47 12.88
C GLU A 5 6.64 11.96 12.49
N VAL A 6 7.05 12.84 13.40
CA VAL A 6 7.25 14.27 13.10
C VAL A 6 8.36 14.47 12.06
N GLU A 7 9.52 13.84 12.26
CA GLU A 7 10.65 13.95 11.34
C GLU A 7 10.34 13.41 9.94
N LEU A 8 9.60 12.30 9.84
CA LEU A 8 9.13 11.76 8.57
C LEU A 8 8.13 12.71 7.89
N ASN A 9 7.15 13.24 8.64
CA ASN A 9 6.20 14.20 8.10
C ASN A 9 6.88 15.48 7.58
N GLU A 10 7.87 16.01 8.29
CA GLU A 10 8.65 17.16 7.84
C GLU A 10 9.55 16.85 6.63
N GLY A 11 10.11 15.64 6.58
CA GLY A 11 10.85 15.14 5.43
C GLY A 11 9.97 15.11 4.19
N PHE A 12 8.80 14.47 4.28
CA PHE A 12 7.89 14.30 3.14
C PHE A 12 7.19 15.59 2.70
N ARG A 13 6.87 16.51 3.63
CA ARG A 13 6.34 17.84 3.28
C ARG A 13 7.27 18.60 2.34
N ARG A 14 8.59 18.51 2.52
CA ARG A 14 9.56 19.18 1.64
C ARG A 14 9.59 18.64 0.21
N ILE A 15 9.13 17.41 0.01
CA ILE A 15 9.05 16.79 -1.32
C ILE A 15 7.74 17.18 -2.03
N LYS A 16 6.68 17.43 -1.26
CA LYS A 16 5.31 17.73 -1.72
C LYS A 16 5.18 18.98 -2.60
N ASP A 17 6.02 20.00 -2.42
CA ASP A 17 5.91 21.31 -3.09
C ASP A 17 6.18 21.29 -4.61
N ARG A 18 6.13 20.11 -5.26
CA ARG A 18 6.52 19.89 -6.66
C ARG A 18 5.36 19.60 -7.63
N GLY A 19 4.11 19.68 -7.18
CA GLY A 19 2.94 19.79 -8.08
C GLY A 19 2.33 18.49 -8.61
N TRP A 20 2.48 17.36 -7.91
CA TRP A 20 2.02 16.03 -8.40
C TRP A 20 0.67 15.56 -7.85
N LEU A 21 0.01 16.37 -7.03
CA LEU A 21 -1.19 15.95 -6.31
C LEU A 21 -2.44 16.16 -7.15
N HIS A 22 -3.03 15.04 -7.56
CA HIS A 22 -4.40 15.04 -8.05
C HIS A 22 -5.37 15.08 -6.85
N ASN A 23 -6.54 15.68 -7.03
CA ASN A 23 -7.58 15.74 -6.00
C ASN A 23 -8.94 15.33 -6.58
N SER A 24 -8.93 14.23 -7.33
CA SER A 24 -10.12 13.68 -7.95
C SER A 24 -10.68 12.57 -7.09
N SER A 25 -12.00 12.61 -6.82
CA SER A 25 -12.70 11.52 -6.16
C SER A 25 -12.52 10.22 -6.96
N THR A 26 -12.39 9.10 -6.26
CA THR A 26 -12.15 7.79 -6.89
C THR A 26 -12.69 6.66 -6.03
N SER A 27 -13.16 5.59 -6.66
CA SER A 27 -13.52 4.34 -5.99
C SER A 27 -12.31 3.57 -5.45
N HIS A 28 -11.09 3.93 -5.86
CA HIS A 28 -9.84 3.33 -5.39
C HIS A 28 -9.48 3.69 -3.94
N ILE A 29 -10.43 4.23 -3.17
CA ILE A 29 -10.39 4.30 -1.71
C ILE A 29 -10.66 2.95 -1.03
N HIS A 30 -11.17 1.97 -1.78
CA HIS A 30 -11.33 0.59 -1.37
C HIS A 30 -10.46 -0.31 -2.25
N THR A 31 -9.84 -1.34 -1.66
CA THR A 31 -9.18 -2.35 -2.47
C THR A 31 -10.21 -3.18 -3.25
N ASN A 32 -9.86 -3.55 -4.47
CA ASN A 32 -10.61 -4.45 -5.33
C ASN A 32 -9.81 -5.71 -5.69
N ASP A 33 -8.66 -5.91 -5.05
CA ASP A 33 -7.86 -7.11 -5.20
C ASP A 33 -8.58 -8.28 -4.56
N ILE A 34 -8.68 -9.42 -5.22
CA ILE A 34 -9.29 -10.65 -4.70
C ILE A 34 -8.24 -11.42 -3.89
N ASN A 35 -8.68 -12.20 -2.90
CA ASN A 35 -7.84 -13.06 -2.06
C ASN A 35 -6.83 -12.30 -1.17
N LEU A 36 -7.01 -10.99 -0.98
CA LEU A 36 -6.11 -10.17 -0.16
C LEU A 36 -6.03 -10.70 1.28
N GLY A 37 -7.13 -11.19 1.85
CA GLY A 37 -7.13 -11.81 3.18
C GLY A 37 -6.16 -13.01 3.29
N SER A 38 -6.09 -13.85 2.26
CA SER A 38 -5.17 -15.00 2.22
C SER A 38 -3.71 -14.55 2.04
N ALA A 39 -3.49 -13.52 1.20
CA ALA A 39 -2.17 -12.93 1.00
C ALA A 39 -1.62 -12.30 2.29
N ILE A 40 -2.47 -11.63 3.08
CA ILE A 40 -2.09 -11.07 4.40
C ILE A 40 -1.66 -12.18 5.36
N GLU A 41 -2.40 -13.28 5.42
CA GLU A 41 -2.05 -14.41 6.31
C GLU A 41 -0.68 -15.00 5.96
N THR A 42 -0.42 -15.16 4.66
CA THR A 42 0.87 -15.64 4.13
C THR A 42 1.99 -14.65 4.43
N ALA A 43 1.74 -13.35 4.21
CA ALA A 43 2.72 -12.29 4.49
C ALA A 43 3.07 -12.23 5.99
N ARG A 44 2.08 -12.29 6.88
CA ARG A 44 2.27 -12.30 8.34
C ARG A 44 3.18 -13.43 8.77
N TYR A 45 2.90 -14.65 8.30
CA TYR A 45 3.72 -15.82 8.62
C TYR A 45 5.18 -15.60 8.19
N ARG A 46 5.39 -15.10 6.97
CA ARG A 46 6.73 -14.88 6.45
C ARG A 46 7.50 -13.79 7.20
N ILE A 47 6.87 -12.66 7.49
CA ILE A 47 7.53 -11.56 8.21
C ILE A 47 7.94 -12.03 9.61
N ASN A 48 7.07 -12.75 10.34
CA ASN A 48 7.40 -13.29 11.66
C ASN A 48 8.61 -14.26 11.65
N LEU A 49 8.76 -15.08 10.61
CA LEU A 49 9.92 -15.96 10.47
C LEU A 49 11.23 -15.20 10.28
N ILE A 50 11.17 -14.01 9.67
CA ILE A 50 12.32 -13.19 9.32
C ILE A 50 12.69 -12.24 10.47
N ASP A 51 11.69 -11.62 11.11
CA ASP A 51 11.90 -10.56 12.11
C ASP A 51 12.45 -11.09 13.44
N GLY A 52 12.29 -12.39 13.74
CA GLY A 52 12.96 -13.04 14.86
C GLY A 52 14.50 -12.97 14.82
N LEU A 53 15.08 -12.46 13.71
CA LEU A 53 16.53 -12.37 13.48
C LEU A 53 17.06 -10.92 13.37
N LEU A 54 16.22 -9.88 13.45
CA LEU A 54 16.60 -8.52 13.01
C LEU A 54 16.30 -7.42 14.05
N ILE A 55 17.24 -6.47 14.18
CA ILE A 55 17.26 -5.42 15.24
C ILE A 55 16.73 -4.06 14.76
N LYS A 56 16.54 -3.85 13.45
CA LYS A 56 16.13 -2.54 12.90
C LYS A 56 14.61 -2.37 12.91
N PRO A 57 14.09 -1.16 13.19
CA PRO A 57 12.67 -0.88 12.98
C PRO A 57 12.25 -1.14 11.53
N THR A 58 11.06 -1.69 11.40
CA THR A 58 10.44 -2.16 10.18
C THR A 58 9.42 -1.16 9.67
N VAL A 59 9.40 -0.99 8.36
CA VAL A 59 8.42 -0.15 7.67
C VAL A 59 7.59 -1.00 6.73
N GLY A 60 6.27 -0.85 6.83
CA GLY A 60 5.32 -1.27 5.81
C GLY A 60 4.98 -0.09 4.90
N ILE A 61 5.04 -0.28 3.58
CA ILE A 61 4.55 0.71 2.61
C ILE A 61 3.24 0.20 1.98
N ILE A 62 2.24 1.07 1.87
CA ILE A 62 1.05 0.80 1.06
C ILE A 62 0.91 1.91 0.03
N VAL A 63 0.65 1.53 -1.23
CA VAL A 63 0.20 2.46 -2.26
C VAL A 63 -1.32 2.47 -2.31
N GLY A 64 -1.92 3.66 -2.27
CA GLY A 64 -3.37 3.82 -2.10
C GLY A 64 -3.84 3.54 -0.68
N THR A 65 -5.12 3.20 -0.54
CA THR A 65 -5.63 2.77 0.77
C THR A 65 -5.23 1.33 1.07
N GLY A 66 -5.24 0.47 0.06
CA GLY A 66 -4.87 -0.95 0.16
C GLY A 66 -5.54 -1.70 1.30
N GLY A 67 -6.74 -1.28 1.75
CA GLY A 67 -7.38 -1.83 2.95
C GLY A 67 -6.58 -1.62 4.25
N LEU A 68 -5.68 -0.63 4.31
CA LEU A 68 -4.67 -0.38 5.34
C LEU A 68 -5.14 -0.72 6.75
N LEU A 69 -6.23 -0.10 7.23
CA LEU A 69 -6.69 -0.28 8.61
C LEU A 69 -7.09 -1.74 8.93
N SER A 70 -7.52 -2.51 7.93
CA SER A 70 -7.77 -3.95 8.07
C SER A 70 -6.49 -4.77 8.10
N ILE A 71 -5.44 -4.30 7.43
CA ILE A 71 -4.13 -4.97 7.30
C ILE A 71 -3.24 -4.71 8.50
N CYS A 72 -3.19 -3.47 9.00
CA CYS A 72 -2.20 -3.05 9.98
C CYS A 72 -2.13 -3.95 11.24
N PRO A 73 -3.26 -4.44 11.81
CA PRO A 73 -3.20 -5.33 12.98
C PRO A 73 -2.55 -6.68 12.70
N GLU A 74 -2.48 -7.09 11.43
CA GLU A 74 -2.03 -8.42 11.03
C GLU A 74 -0.54 -8.50 10.76
N LEU A 75 0.10 -7.40 10.37
CA LEU A 75 1.50 -7.41 9.96
C LEU A 75 2.38 -6.73 11.01
N PRO A 76 3.46 -7.38 11.46
CA PRO A 76 4.31 -6.87 12.53
C PRO A 76 5.27 -5.81 11.98
N VAL A 77 4.74 -4.64 11.61
CA VAL A 77 5.55 -3.49 11.18
C VAL A 77 5.43 -2.35 12.18
N ASP A 78 6.53 -1.66 12.45
CA ASP A 78 6.57 -0.57 13.43
C ASP A 78 5.90 0.71 12.91
N ILE A 79 6.05 0.97 11.61
CA ILE A 79 5.55 2.18 10.95
C ILE A 79 4.92 1.82 9.62
N TRP A 80 3.75 2.37 9.37
CA TRP A 80 3.11 2.35 8.06
C TRP A 80 3.33 3.66 7.33
N LEU A 81 3.82 3.57 6.09
CA LEU A 81 3.85 4.68 5.15
C LEU A 81 2.76 4.47 4.11
N VAL A 82 1.87 5.44 3.98
CA VAL A 82 0.81 5.44 2.98
C VAL A 82 1.20 6.41 1.89
N CYS A 83 1.58 5.88 0.73
CA CYS A 83 2.05 6.68 -0.40
C CYS A 83 1.00 6.74 -1.49
N ASP A 84 0.55 7.93 -1.86
CA ASP A 84 -0.33 8.11 -3.01
C ASP A 84 -0.13 9.50 -3.62
N ASN A 85 -0.40 9.63 -4.91
CA ASN A 85 -0.37 10.91 -5.63
C ASN A 85 -1.77 11.54 -5.74
N ASN A 86 -2.80 10.89 -5.21
CA ASN A 86 -4.15 11.39 -5.08
C ASN A 86 -4.43 11.82 -3.63
N LYS A 87 -4.57 13.13 -3.44
CA LYS A 87 -4.90 13.73 -2.15
C LYS A 87 -6.22 13.19 -1.57
N PHE A 88 -7.22 12.91 -2.40
CA PHE A 88 -8.50 12.38 -1.97
C PHE A 88 -8.35 11.03 -1.24
N VAL A 89 -7.48 10.15 -1.76
CA VAL A 89 -7.19 8.84 -1.17
C VAL A 89 -6.52 8.98 0.20
N LEU A 90 -5.57 9.90 0.32
CA LEU A 90 -4.88 10.12 1.58
C LEU A 90 -5.77 10.80 2.63
N ASP A 91 -6.62 11.74 2.21
CA ASP A 91 -7.61 12.39 3.08
C ASP A 91 -8.64 11.37 3.59
N TRP A 92 -9.03 10.39 2.75
CA TRP A 92 -9.87 9.27 3.16
C TRP A 92 -9.21 8.42 4.26
N VAL A 93 -7.91 8.10 4.12
CA VAL A 93 -7.16 7.36 5.15
C VAL A 93 -7.12 8.14 6.47
N ASP A 94 -6.88 9.44 6.41
CA ASP A 94 -6.86 10.31 7.59
C ASP A 94 -8.23 10.32 8.29
N GLN A 95 -9.32 10.41 7.54
CA GLN A 95 -10.67 10.34 8.07
C GLN A 95 -10.97 8.97 8.71
N ALA A 96 -10.65 7.87 8.03
CA ALA A 96 -10.89 6.53 8.54
C ALA A 96 -10.09 6.27 9.83
N LYS A 97 -8.84 6.75 9.89
CA LYS A 97 -7.99 6.73 11.09
C LYS A 97 -8.61 7.55 12.22
N TYR A 98 -9.07 8.77 11.94
CA TYR A 98 -9.75 9.62 12.91
C TYR A 98 -11.01 8.94 13.47
N ALA A 99 -11.88 8.44 12.59
CA ALA A 99 -13.12 7.75 12.97
C ALA A 99 -12.84 6.52 13.84
N THR A 100 -11.85 5.71 13.47
CA THR A 100 -11.42 4.53 14.26
C THR A 100 -11.02 4.93 15.69
N ARG A 101 -10.37 6.09 15.85
CA ARG A 101 -9.93 6.58 17.16
C ARG A 101 -11.10 7.02 18.05
N ILE A 102 -12.08 7.75 17.47
CA ILE A 102 -13.16 8.39 18.23
C ILE A 102 -14.41 7.52 18.39
N ALA A 103 -14.71 6.66 17.42
CA ALA A 103 -15.91 5.83 17.42
C ALA A 103 -15.86 4.83 18.56
N THR A 104 -16.92 4.69 19.35
CA THR A 104 -16.95 3.74 20.47
C THR A 104 -17.33 2.35 20.01
N ARG A 105 -18.24 2.27 19.03
CA ARG A 105 -18.78 1.04 18.43
C ARG A 105 -18.55 1.02 16.93
N LEU A 106 -18.70 -0.15 16.30
CA LEU A 106 -18.64 -0.28 14.84
C LEU A 106 -19.68 0.62 14.13
N ASP A 107 -20.90 0.71 14.67
CA ASP A 107 -21.96 1.55 14.08
C ASP A 107 -21.60 3.04 14.08
N ASP A 108 -20.91 3.52 15.13
CA ASP A 108 -20.41 4.91 15.17
C ASP A 108 -19.38 5.13 14.06
N TYR A 109 -18.46 4.20 13.89
CA TYR A 109 -17.45 4.27 12.84
C TYR A 109 -18.12 4.32 11.46
N LEU A 110 -19.08 3.44 11.19
CA LEU A 110 -19.79 3.38 9.92
C LEU A 110 -20.53 4.70 9.65
N ARG A 111 -21.17 5.27 10.66
CA ARG A 111 -21.83 6.58 10.57
C ARG A 111 -20.86 7.70 10.23
N ILE A 112 -19.76 7.82 10.97
CA ILE A 112 -18.76 8.90 10.79
C ILE A 112 -18.09 8.80 9.41
N VAL A 113 -17.73 7.58 8.97
CA VAL A 113 -16.98 7.40 7.72
C VAL A 113 -17.88 7.48 6.50
N TYR A 114 -19.03 6.82 6.51
CA TYR A 114 -19.83 6.62 5.30
C TYR A 114 -21.12 7.46 5.22
N VAL A 115 -21.67 7.90 6.36
CA VAL A 115 -22.94 8.64 6.39
C VAL A 115 -22.70 10.15 6.57
N GLU A 116 -21.95 10.54 7.59
CA GLU A 116 -21.71 11.96 7.88
C GLU A 116 -20.82 12.62 6.83
N ASN A 117 -20.05 11.83 6.06
CA ASN A 117 -19.20 12.33 4.98
C ASN A 117 -19.69 11.96 3.57
N LEU A 118 -21.01 11.91 3.38
CA LEU A 118 -21.68 11.54 2.13
C LEU A 118 -21.18 12.29 0.87
N GLN A 119 -20.66 13.52 1.01
CA GLN A 119 -20.11 14.28 -0.11
C GLN A 119 -18.82 13.67 -0.69
N ALA A 120 -18.08 12.90 0.11
CA ALA A 120 -16.90 12.17 -0.35
C ALA A 120 -17.26 10.79 -0.96
N THR A 121 -18.42 10.21 -0.63
CA THR A 121 -18.74 8.78 -0.91
C THR A 121 -19.78 8.54 -2.00
N GLN A 122 -20.36 9.59 -2.62
CA GLN A 122 -21.45 9.46 -3.60
C GLN A 122 -21.18 8.38 -4.67
N GLY A 123 -21.92 7.27 -4.60
CA GLY A 123 -22.00 6.18 -5.59
C GLY A 123 -20.80 5.23 -5.70
N TYR A 124 -19.58 5.69 -5.38
CA TYR A 124 -18.34 4.92 -5.58
C TYR A 124 -17.95 4.04 -4.37
N ALA A 125 -18.46 4.36 -3.17
CA ALA A 125 -18.07 3.67 -1.95
C ALA A 125 -18.73 2.29 -1.78
N GLU A 126 -19.97 2.09 -2.24
CA GLU A 126 -20.74 0.91 -1.84
C GLU A 126 -20.26 -0.38 -2.52
N SER A 127 -20.03 -0.34 -3.85
CA SER A 127 -19.49 -1.48 -4.59
C SER A 127 -18.02 -1.76 -4.25
N GLY A 128 -17.21 -0.71 -4.06
CA GLY A 128 -15.83 -0.80 -3.60
C GLY A 128 -15.73 -1.45 -2.21
N LEU A 129 -16.50 -0.95 -1.25
CA LEU A 129 -16.56 -1.49 0.12
C LEU A 129 -17.04 -2.94 0.13
N ARG A 130 -18.04 -3.28 -0.70
CA ARG A 130 -18.50 -4.67 -0.81
C ARG A 130 -17.39 -5.59 -1.29
N ASN A 131 -16.64 -5.20 -2.32
CA ASN A 131 -15.54 -6.00 -2.85
C ASN A 131 -14.39 -6.13 -1.84
N GLU A 132 -14.04 -5.03 -1.16
CA GLU A 132 -13.04 -5.01 -0.10
C GLU A 132 -13.42 -5.95 1.05
N LYS A 133 -14.69 -5.94 1.49
CA LYS A 133 -15.22 -6.88 2.50
C LYS A 133 -15.11 -8.33 2.07
N ILE A 134 -15.43 -8.64 0.81
CA ILE A 134 -15.33 -10.00 0.27
C ILE A 134 -13.86 -10.46 0.26
N SER A 135 -12.96 -9.60 -0.24
CA SER A 135 -11.55 -9.95 -0.39
C SER A 135 -10.81 -10.13 0.94
N LEU A 136 -11.04 -9.21 1.89
CA LEU A 136 -10.41 -9.27 3.21
C LEU A 136 -11.09 -10.30 4.12
N GLY A 137 -12.38 -10.60 3.89
CA GLY A 137 -13.14 -11.60 4.62
C GLY A 137 -13.11 -11.34 6.13
N LYS A 138 -12.57 -12.31 6.90
CA LYS A 138 -12.45 -12.21 8.37
C LYS A 138 -11.53 -11.09 8.85
N TYR A 139 -10.65 -10.57 7.99
CA TYR A 139 -9.69 -9.52 8.34
C TYR A 139 -10.26 -8.11 8.16
N HIS A 140 -11.41 -7.95 7.49
CA HIS A 140 -11.99 -6.64 7.23
C HIS A 140 -12.37 -5.91 8.52
N LEU A 141 -12.00 -4.64 8.67
CA LEU A 141 -12.20 -3.87 9.91
C LEU A 141 -13.67 -3.77 10.36
N THR A 142 -14.62 -3.84 9.42
CA THR A 142 -16.07 -3.82 9.68
C THR A 142 -16.72 -5.19 9.64
N LYS A 143 -15.94 -6.27 9.82
CA LYS A 143 -16.45 -7.65 9.82
C LYS A 143 -17.47 -7.87 10.95
N ASP A 144 -17.10 -7.46 12.16
CA ASP A 144 -17.92 -7.51 13.38
C ASP A 144 -17.32 -6.53 14.43
N GLU A 145 -17.99 -6.42 15.57
CA GLU A 145 -17.58 -5.52 16.66
C GLU A 145 -16.23 -5.92 17.26
N ASP A 146 -15.98 -7.22 17.47
CA ASP A 146 -14.71 -7.71 18.03
C ASP A 146 -13.53 -7.35 17.13
N ARG A 147 -13.70 -7.53 15.81
CA ARG A 147 -12.70 -7.14 14.81
C ARG A 147 -12.45 -5.64 14.82
N PHE A 148 -13.51 -4.84 14.91
CA PHE A 148 -13.39 -3.38 15.00
C PHE A 148 -12.61 -2.96 16.26
N GLN A 149 -12.92 -3.53 17.42
CA GLN A 149 -12.21 -3.21 18.67
C GLN A 149 -10.74 -3.61 18.62
N LEU A 150 -10.42 -4.76 18.01
CA LEU A 150 -9.04 -5.19 17.76
C LEU A 150 -8.29 -4.17 16.89
N VAL A 151 -8.87 -3.78 15.74
CA VAL A 151 -8.28 -2.77 14.84
C VAL A 151 -8.07 -1.46 15.57
N LYS A 152 -9.07 -1.00 16.34
CA LYS A 152 -9.01 0.23 17.12
C LYS A 152 -7.90 0.19 18.17
N GLN A 153 -7.74 -0.91 18.87
CA GLN A 153 -6.66 -1.09 19.85
C GLN A 153 -5.30 -1.01 19.15
N SER A 154 -5.12 -1.75 18.06
CA SER A 154 -3.87 -1.73 17.28
C SER A 154 -3.56 -0.33 16.73
N ALA A 155 -4.57 0.38 16.20
CA ALA A 155 -4.41 1.72 15.63
C ALA A 155 -3.92 2.79 16.64
N ARG A 156 -4.04 2.53 17.96
CA ARG A 156 -3.46 3.41 19.01
C ARG A 156 -1.95 3.27 19.12
N HIS A 157 -1.39 2.16 18.66
CA HIS A 157 0.02 1.82 18.79
C HIS A 157 0.76 1.87 17.47
N ILE A 158 0.03 1.91 16.35
CA ILE A 158 0.58 1.95 15.01
C ILE A 158 0.77 3.40 14.55
N SER A 159 2.00 3.78 14.20
CA SER A 159 2.26 5.04 13.50
C SER A 159 1.97 4.89 12.01
N ILE A 160 0.96 5.62 11.53
CA ILE A 160 0.62 5.74 10.12
C ILE A 160 1.04 7.12 9.64
N VAL A 161 2.04 7.17 8.77
CA VAL A 161 2.61 8.39 8.18
C VAL A 161 2.16 8.50 6.74
N ARG A 162 1.69 9.70 6.38
CA ARG A 162 1.27 10.03 5.03
C ARG A 162 2.46 10.48 4.18
N CYS A 163 2.57 9.93 2.98
CA CYS A 163 3.55 10.28 1.98
C CYS A 163 2.84 10.78 0.71
N GLU A 164 2.80 12.09 0.53
CA GLU A 164 2.23 12.69 -0.68
C GLU A 164 3.27 12.66 -1.80
N GLY A 165 3.09 11.75 -2.76
CA GLY A 165 3.97 11.69 -3.91
C GLY A 165 3.82 10.43 -4.75
N ASP A 166 4.55 10.45 -5.86
CA ASP A 166 4.49 9.43 -6.88
C ASP A 166 5.73 8.54 -6.81
N LEU A 167 5.55 7.27 -6.44
CA LEU A 167 6.66 6.33 -6.40
C LEU A 167 7.29 6.08 -7.77
N ARG A 168 6.69 6.49 -8.89
CA ARG A 168 7.31 6.42 -10.23
C ARG A 168 8.42 7.46 -10.40
N ASP A 169 8.34 8.57 -9.66
CA ASP A 169 9.34 9.63 -9.75
C ASP A 169 10.64 9.16 -9.05
N LYS A 170 11.71 9.03 -9.83
CA LYS A 170 13.04 8.65 -9.34
C LYS A 170 13.60 9.65 -8.33
N LYS A 171 13.35 10.94 -8.55
CA LYS A 171 13.80 12.00 -7.65
C LYS A 171 13.05 11.91 -6.32
N PHE A 172 11.73 11.75 -6.39
CA PHE A 172 10.89 11.49 -5.21
C PHE A 172 11.39 10.26 -4.45
N SER A 173 11.50 9.12 -5.12
CA SER A 173 11.88 7.84 -4.48
C SER A 173 13.29 7.87 -3.90
N ARG A 174 14.22 8.60 -4.52
CA ARG A 174 15.56 8.81 -3.97
C ARG A 174 15.51 9.65 -2.69
N GLU A 175 14.84 10.79 -2.71
CA GLU A 175 14.70 11.65 -1.52
C GLU A 175 13.96 10.92 -0.39
N PHE A 176 12.90 10.18 -0.73
CA PHE A 176 12.19 9.28 0.18
C PHE A 176 13.13 8.25 0.80
N GLY A 177 13.92 7.56 -0.02
CA GLY A 177 14.88 6.56 0.42
C GLY A 177 15.94 7.15 1.37
N GLU A 178 16.44 8.34 1.07
CA GLU A 178 17.41 9.04 1.94
C GLU A 178 16.81 9.44 3.29
N ILE A 179 15.54 9.88 3.33
CA ILE A 179 14.83 10.13 4.59
C ILE A 179 14.79 8.85 5.43
N LEU A 180 14.40 7.72 4.85
CA LEU A 180 14.35 6.45 5.58
C LEU A 180 15.72 5.97 6.06
N LYS A 181 16.75 6.07 5.22
CA LYS A 181 18.13 5.70 5.58
C LYS A 181 18.66 6.55 6.73
N LYS A 182 18.39 7.87 6.73
CA LYS A 182 18.78 8.79 7.81
C LYS A 182 18.17 8.35 9.16
N GLN A 183 16.94 7.85 9.11
CA GLN A 183 16.22 7.32 10.28
C GLN A 183 16.55 5.85 10.60
N ARG A 184 17.50 5.24 9.88
CA ARG A 184 17.86 3.81 10.00
C ARG A 184 16.68 2.86 9.80
N LEU A 185 15.69 3.29 9.01
CA LEU A 185 14.51 2.51 8.68
C LEU A 185 14.76 1.62 7.45
N SER A 186 14.10 0.46 7.44
CA SER A 186 14.15 -0.49 6.34
C SER A 186 12.75 -1.00 6.04
N ILE A 187 12.43 -1.13 4.75
CA ILE A 187 11.12 -1.58 4.32
C ILE A 187 11.11 -3.10 4.34
N SER A 188 10.27 -3.68 5.22
CA SER A 188 10.09 -5.14 5.34
C SER A 188 8.83 -5.62 4.63
N PHE A 189 7.88 -4.71 4.38
CA PHE A 189 6.62 -5.03 3.72
C PHE A 189 6.24 -3.94 2.71
N ALA A 190 5.67 -4.34 1.58
CA ALA A 190 5.01 -3.43 0.65
C ALA A 190 3.73 -4.03 0.08
N ASN A 191 2.63 -3.28 0.11
CA ASN A 191 1.46 -3.55 -0.70
C ASN A 191 1.46 -2.60 -1.91
N LEU A 192 1.82 -3.14 -3.08
CA LEU A 192 1.94 -2.39 -4.33
C LEU A 192 0.81 -2.73 -5.32
N THR A 193 -0.17 -3.55 -4.91
CA THR A 193 -1.36 -3.93 -5.70
C THR A 193 -1.02 -4.16 -7.18
N ASN A 194 -1.74 -3.53 -8.10
CA ASN A 194 -1.49 -3.56 -9.54
C ASN A 194 -0.80 -2.29 -10.05
N VAL A 195 -0.05 -1.58 -9.19
CA VAL A 195 0.59 -0.31 -9.54
C VAL A 195 1.43 -0.46 -10.81
N TYR A 196 2.09 -1.60 -11.01
CA TYR A 196 2.89 -1.90 -12.19
C TYR A 196 2.14 -1.73 -13.54
N GLU A 197 0.81 -1.90 -13.57
CA GLU A 197 -0.02 -1.69 -14.77
C GLU A 197 -0.10 -0.21 -15.16
N HIS A 198 -0.16 0.67 -14.16
CA HIS A 198 -0.40 2.11 -14.32
C HIS A 198 0.87 2.95 -14.16
N ALA A 199 1.96 2.30 -13.81
CA ALA A 199 3.17 2.94 -13.32
C ALA A 199 4.47 2.32 -13.88
N PRO A 200 4.68 2.30 -15.21
CA PRO A 200 5.89 1.69 -15.77
C PRO A 200 7.20 2.30 -15.27
N GLY A 201 7.21 3.53 -14.77
CA GLY A 201 8.40 4.14 -14.14
C GLY A 201 8.80 3.51 -12.80
N ILE A 202 7.92 2.72 -12.18
CA ILE A 202 8.12 2.23 -10.81
C ILE A 202 9.30 1.25 -10.69
N TYR A 203 9.64 0.52 -11.76
CA TYR A 203 10.76 -0.43 -11.76
C TYR A 203 12.11 0.24 -11.56
N GLU A 204 12.25 1.45 -12.09
CA GLU A 204 13.50 2.19 -12.06
C GLU A 204 13.63 3.03 -10.77
N SER A 205 12.52 3.21 -10.05
CA SER A 205 12.45 4.07 -8.88
C SER A 205 12.47 3.29 -7.57
N LEU A 206 11.81 2.13 -7.48
CA LEU A 206 11.78 1.29 -6.27
C LEU A 206 13.16 0.89 -5.74
N PRO A 207 14.19 0.60 -6.58
CA PRO A 207 15.54 0.32 -6.09
C PRO A 207 16.19 1.48 -5.31
N ASN A 208 15.64 2.70 -5.37
CA ASN A 208 16.14 3.81 -4.56
C ASN A 208 15.66 3.74 -3.09
N LEU A 209 14.67 2.90 -2.79
CA LEU A 209 14.13 2.72 -1.45
C LEU A 209 14.91 1.64 -0.68
N PRO A 210 15.09 1.78 0.65
CA PRO A 210 15.86 0.84 1.46
C PRO A 210 15.02 -0.41 1.82
N PHE A 211 14.69 -1.22 0.82
CA PHE A 211 14.09 -2.53 1.04
C PHE A 211 15.06 -3.48 1.73
N ARG A 212 14.52 -4.36 2.57
CA ARG A 212 15.25 -5.55 3.02
C ARG A 212 15.33 -6.55 1.88
N ASP A 213 16.41 -7.33 1.84
CA ASP A 213 16.57 -8.43 0.87
C ASP A 213 15.40 -9.43 0.93
N CYS A 214 14.85 -9.60 2.12
CA CYS A 214 13.74 -10.49 2.42
C CYS A 214 12.38 -9.79 2.54
N ALA A 215 12.26 -8.54 2.05
CA ALA A 215 11.01 -7.80 2.09
C ALA A 215 9.86 -8.57 1.44
N VAL A 216 8.67 -8.49 2.04
CA VAL A 216 7.48 -9.18 1.57
C VAL A 216 6.61 -8.22 0.78
N PHE A 217 6.23 -8.60 -0.43
CA PHE A 217 5.40 -7.81 -1.31
C PHE A 217 4.04 -8.49 -1.47
N ILE A 218 2.96 -7.76 -1.21
CA ILE A 218 1.65 -8.09 -1.76
C ILE A 218 1.49 -7.27 -3.03
N TRP A 219 1.16 -7.98 -4.11
CA TRP A 219 0.88 -7.39 -5.41
C TRP A 219 -0.30 -8.13 -6.04
N SER A 220 -0.92 -7.53 -7.04
CA SER A 220 -2.13 -8.07 -7.64
C SER A 220 -2.03 -8.02 -9.15
N ASN A 221 -2.19 -9.17 -9.80
CA ASN A 221 -2.05 -9.31 -11.24
C ASN A 221 -3.40 -9.66 -11.89
N ARG A 222 -3.64 -9.14 -13.09
CA ARG A 222 -4.76 -9.55 -13.96
C ARG A 222 -4.35 -10.73 -14.81
N THR A 223 -4.36 -11.93 -14.23
CA THR A 223 -4.15 -13.14 -15.03
C THR A 223 -5.36 -13.33 -15.98
N PHE A 224 -5.12 -13.17 -17.29
CA PHE A 224 -6.11 -13.37 -18.36
C PHE A 224 -7.42 -12.55 -18.24
N GLY A 225 -7.31 -11.31 -17.76
CA GLY A 225 -8.37 -10.30 -17.90
C GLY A 225 -9.62 -10.51 -17.06
N LYS A 226 -9.67 -11.48 -16.15
CA LYS A 226 -10.90 -11.76 -15.38
C LYS A 226 -10.92 -11.08 -14.00
N PHE A 227 -9.84 -11.09 -13.21
CA PHE A 227 -9.81 -10.42 -11.90
C PHE A 227 -8.38 -10.02 -11.47
N LEU A 228 -8.26 -9.06 -10.55
CA LEU A 228 -7.02 -8.77 -9.82
C LEU A 228 -6.89 -9.77 -8.68
N GLU A 229 -5.93 -10.68 -8.73
CA GLU A 229 -5.70 -11.65 -7.66
C GLU A 229 -4.43 -11.28 -6.89
N SER A 230 -4.56 -11.14 -5.56
CA SER A 230 -3.42 -10.86 -4.68
C SER A 230 -2.53 -12.07 -4.51
N GLU A 231 -1.23 -11.86 -4.71
CA GLU A 231 -0.18 -12.83 -4.50
C GLU A 231 0.90 -12.25 -3.57
N VAL A 232 1.72 -13.15 -3.01
CA VAL A 232 2.86 -12.77 -2.16
C VAL A 232 4.17 -13.08 -2.86
N ILE A 233 5.02 -12.06 -2.99
CA ILE A 233 6.38 -12.19 -3.52
C ILE A 233 7.40 -11.82 -2.43
N TYR A 234 8.56 -12.46 -2.48
CA TYR A 234 9.65 -12.23 -1.52
C TYR A 234 10.87 -11.63 -2.20
N GLY A 235 11.34 -10.50 -1.68
CA GLY A 235 12.49 -9.77 -2.18
C GLY A 235 12.14 -8.86 -3.37
N LEU A 236 12.80 -7.70 -3.41
CA LEU A 236 12.55 -6.68 -4.42
C LEU A 236 12.84 -7.20 -5.83
N ASP A 237 13.94 -7.92 -6.02
CA ASP A 237 14.34 -8.42 -7.34
C ASP A 237 13.29 -9.37 -7.93
N ASN A 238 12.74 -10.26 -7.10
CA ASN A 238 11.66 -11.15 -7.53
C ASN A 238 10.40 -10.35 -7.88
N TYR A 239 10.04 -9.34 -7.08
CA TYR A 239 8.90 -8.49 -7.40
C TYR A 239 9.10 -7.78 -8.74
N LEU A 240 10.26 -7.16 -8.97
CA LEU A 240 10.57 -6.47 -10.22
C LEU A 240 10.52 -7.41 -11.43
N MET A 241 11.01 -8.65 -11.28
CA MET A 241 10.94 -9.67 -12.32
C MET A 241 9.49 -10.04 -12.67
N HIS A 242 8.64 -10.33 -11.68
CA HIS A 242 7.25 -10.73 -11.91
C HIS A 242 6.41 -9.58 -12.46
N ALA A 243 6.54 -8.39 -11.87
CA ALA A 243 5.84 -7.20 -12.33
C ALA A 243 6.28 -6.83 -13.75
N GLY A 244 7.58 -6.89 -14.06
CA GLY A 244 8.10 -6.67 -15.41
C GLY A 244 7.54 -7.65 -16.43
N ALA A 245 7.43 -8.94 -16.08
CA ALA A 245 6.83 -9.96 -16.92
C ALA A 245 5.31 -9.76 -17.10
N ALA A 246 4.58 -9.35 -16.06
CA ALA A 246 3.16 -9.06 -16.14
C ALA A 246 2.88 -7.81 -17.00
N TYR A 247 3.67 -6.75 -16.84
CA TYR A 247 3.58 -5.54 -17.67
C TYR A 247 3.87 -5.82 -19.14
N ALA A 248 4.86 -6.67 -19.41
CA ALA A 248 5.17 -7.16 -20.75
C ALA A 248 3.98 -7.86 -21.41
N GLN A 249 3.33 -8.77 -20.68
CA GLN A 249 2.14 -9.47 -21.15
C GLN A 249 0.97 -8.51 -21.37
N PHE A 250 0.77 -7.55 -20.45
CA PHE A 250 -0.24 -6.50 -20.57
C PHE A 250 -0.04 -5.71 -21.87
N ILE A 251 1.14 -5.17 -22.14
CA ILE A 251 1.42 -4.44 -23.40
C ILE A 251 1.27 -5.35 -24.63
N ASN A 252 1.75 -6.59 -24.56
CA ASN A 252 1.67 -7.51 -25.70
C ASN A 252 0.25 -7.90 -26.06
N GLY A 253 -0.65 -8.03 -25.08
CA GLY A 253 -2.09 -8.15 -25.29
C GLY A 253 -2.70 -6.95 -26.03
N PHE A 254 -2.03 -5.79 -25.98
CA PHE A 254 -2.41 -4.54 -26.65
C PHE A 254 -1.54 -4.17 -27.90
N LYS A 255 -0.71 -5.10 -28.42
CA LYS A 255 0.16 -4.97 -29.61
C LYS A 255 1.40 -4.05 -29.46
N ASN A 256 2.56 -4.54 -28.96
CA ASN A 256 3.89 -4.14 -29.48
C ASN A 256 5.11 -4.95 -28.95
N PRO A 257 5.64 -5.93 -29.71
CA PRO A 257 6.79 -6.77 -29.32
C PRO A 257 8.20 -6.12 -29.16
N PRO A 258 8.60 -5.05 -29.89
CA PRO A 258 10.01 -4.60 -29.90
C PRO A 258 10.48 -3.93 -28.61
N ALA A 259 9.60 -3.24 -27.89
CA ALA A 259 9.95 -2.54 -26.65
C ALA A 259 10.26 -3.53 -25.51
N LEU A 260 9.59 -4.69 -25.51
CA LEU A 260 9.78 -5.75 -24.52
C LEU A 260 11.16 -6.39 -24.60
N LYS A 261 11.61 -6.71 -25.82
CA LYS A 261 12.93 -7.31 -26.03
C LYS A 261 14.02 -6.37 -25.49
N LYS A 262 13.88 -5.06 -25.74
CA LYS A 262 14.80 -4.06 -25.21
C LYS A 262 14.76 -3.98 -23.68
N PHE A 263 13.58 -3.94 -23.06
CA PHE A 263 13.42 -3.87 -21.60
C PHE A 263 14.00 -5.11 -20.88
N LEU A 264 13.62 -6.31 -21.32
CA LEU A 264 14.12 -7.57 -20.72
C LEU A 264 15.63 -7.70 -20.86
N GLN A 265 16.19 -7.31 -22.01
CA GLN A 265 17.65 -7.37 -22.25
C GLN A 265 18.43 -6.32 -21.46
N THR A 266 17.84 -5.17 -21.11
CA THR A 266 18.55 -4.13 -20.35
C THR A 266 18.43 -4.28 -18.84
N HIS A 267 17.36 -4.92 -18.36
CA HIS A 267 17.01 -4.89 -16.93
C HIS A 267 16.89 -6.25 -16.26
N ILE A 268 16.68 -7.35 -17.02
CA ILE A 268 16.38 -8.67 -16.43
C ILE A 268 17.46 -9.71 -16.76
N TYR A 269 17.99 -9.75 -17.98
CA TYR A 269 18.99 -10.76 -18.40
C TYR A 269 20.43 -10.22 -18.40
N LYS A 270 20.91 -9.68 -17.27
CA LYS A 270 22.34 -9.36 -17.12
C LYS A 270 23.16 -10.60 -16.76
#